data_AF-U5H3L7-F1
#
_entry.id   AF-U5H3L7-F1
#
_cell.length_a   1.000
_cell.length_b   1.000
_cell.length_c   1.000
_cell.angle_alpha   90.00
_cell.angle_beta   90.00
_cell.angle_gamma   90.00
#
_symmetry.space_group_name_H-M   'P 1'
#
loop_
_entity.id
_entity.type
_entity.pdbx_description
1 polymer ?
#
loop_
_entity_poly.entity_id
_entity_poly.type
_entity_poly.pdbx_seq_one_letter_code
_entity_poly.pdbx_strand_id
1 'polypeptide(L)'
;MAGGGHGYQPVKIDPAVESWAYMRENVWRHFRFTNRTTRLSLIWGVLVPVGIYALALRTDLKWDVLGAKKDDPIARWGPMAQKPSERAAAAAAKGAEDDE
;
A
#
# COMPACT_ATOMS: atom_id res chain seq x y z
N MET A 1 -35.06 6.87 -27.23
CA MET A 1 -35.74 5.56 -27.35
C MET A 1 -37.11 5.67 -26.72
N ALA A 2 -38.16 5.50 -27.52
CA ALA A 2 -39.55 5.64 -27.12
C ALA A 2 -40.05 4.39 -26.37
N GLY A 3 -40.95 4.58 -25.39
CA GLY A 3 -41.59 3.51 -24.64
C GLY A 3 -42.41 4.01 -23.47
N GLY A 4 -43.42 4.85 -23.72
CA GLY A 4 -44.54 5.02 -22.79
C GLY A 4 -45.47 3.82 -22.91
N GLY A 5 -45.76 3.13 -21.81
CA GLY A 5 -46.64 1.97 -21.79
C GLY A 5 -46.95 1.50 -20.37
N HIS A 6 -48.23 1.50 -20.02
CA HIS A 6 -48.74 1.14 -18.71
C HIS A 6 -48.40 -0.32 -18.32
N GLY A 7 -47.81 -0.49 -17.13
CA GLY A 7 -48.07 -1.64 -16.26
C GLY A 7 -47.10 -2.82 -16.25
N TYR A 8 -46.18 -2.95 -17.21
CA TYR A 8 -45.22 -4.05 -17.20
C TYR A 8 -43.92 -3.65 -16.49
N GLN A 9 -43.85 -3.92 -15.19
CA GLN A 9 -42.58 -3.94 -14.44
C GLN A 9 -42.05 -5.38 -14.37
N PRO A 10 -40.99 -5.74 -15.12
CA PRO A 10 -40.44 -7.09 -15.13
C PRO A 10 -39.73 -7.47 -13.83
N VAL A 11 -39.50 -6.50 -12.94
CA VAL A 11 -38.80 -6.67 -11.66
C VAL A 11 -39.72 -6.23 -10.54
N LYS A 12 -39.75 -7.03 -9.47
CA LYS A 12 -40.45 -6.66 -8.24
C LYS A 12 -39.67 -5.56 -7.54
N ILE A 13 -40.20 -4.34 -7.54
CA ILE A 13 -39.60 -3.21 -6.86
C ILE A 13 -39.85 -3.33 -5.36
N ASP A 14 -38.78 -3.51 -4.60
CA ASP A 14 -38.82 -3.52 -3.14
C ASP A 14 -38.44 -2.12 -2.63
N PRO A 15 -39.33 -1.42 -1.89
CA PRO A 15 -39.03 -0.09 -1.36
C PRO A 15 -37.81 -0.06 -0.44
N ALA A 16 -37.49 -1.17 0.24
CA ALA A 16 -36.30 -1.26 1.09
C ALA A 16 -35.00 -1.26 0.25
N VAL A 17 -35.01 -1.94 -0.89
CA VAL A 17 -33.85 -2.00 -1.79
C VAL A 17 -33.63 -0.65 -2.47
N GLU A 18 -34.70 -0.02 -2.96
CA GLU A 18 -34.63 1.30 -3.60
C GLU A 18 -34.16 2.38 -2.62
N SER A 19 -34.66 2.38 -1.38
CA SER A 19 -34.22 3.36 -0.37
C SER A 19 -32.76 3.17 0.04
N TRP A 20 -32.28 1.93 0.15
CA TRP A 20 -30.87 1.65 0.40
C TRP A 20 -29.98 2.09 -0.76
N ALA A 21 -30.38 1.78 -2.01
CA ALA A 21 -29.66 2.22 -3.20
C ALA A 21 -29.59 3.75 -3.26
N TYR A 22 -30.72 4.42 -3.04
CA TYR A 22 -30.82 5.88 -2.97
C TYR A 22 -29.90 6.46 -1.90
N MET A 23 -29.87 5.89 -0.68
CA MET A 23 -28.99 6.36 0.39
C MET A 23 -27.52 6.28 -0.02
N ARG A 24 -27.09 5.16 -0.61
CA ARG A 24 -25.70 4.92 -1.02
C ARG A 24 -25.26 5.85 -2.14
N GLU A 25 -26.13 6.09 -3.12
CA GLU A 25 -25.83 6.99 -4.25
C GLU A 25 -25.81 8.47 -3.83
N ASN A 26 -26.58 8.84 -2.80
CA ASN A 26 -26.67 10.20 -2.28
C ASN A 26 -25.82 10.44 -1.02
N VAL A 27 -24.80 9.60 -0.76
CA VAL A 27 -23.91 9.75 0.42
C VAL A 27 -23.26 11.13 0.46
N TRP A 28 -22.84 11.66 -0.69
CA TRP A 28 -22.16 12.96 -0.78
C TRP A 28 -23.02 14.13 -0.27
N ARG A 29 -24.35 14.03 -0.37
CA ARG A 29 -25.27 15.07 0.14
C ARG A 29 -25.32 15.11 1.67
N HIS A 30 -25.10 13.97 2.32
CA HIS A 30 -25.24 13.81 3.77
C HIS A 30 -23.88 13.69 4.46
N PHE A 31 -22.78 13.64 3.71
CA PHE A 31 -21.43 13.52 4.25
C PHE A 31 -21.04 14.76 5.06
N ARG A 32 -20.40 14.54 6.21
CA ARG A 32 -19.84 15.60 7.05
C ARG A 32 -18.47 15.19 7.56
N PHE A 33 -17.55 16.15 7.58
CA PHE A 33 -16.27 16.01 8.26
C PHE A 33 -16.48 16.09 9.77
N THR A 34 -16.32 14.95 10.41
CA THR A 34 -16.31 14.77 11.87
C THR A 34 -14.91 14.37 12.28
N ASN A 35 -14.59 14.46 13.57
CA ASN A 35 -13.27 14.04 14.06
C ASN A 35 -12.90 12.61 13.63
N ARG A 36 -13.87 11.70 13.55
CA ARG A 36 -13.65 10.33 13.08
C ARG A 36 -13.43 10.26 11.57
N THR A 37 -14.34 10.84 10.77
CA THR A 37 -14.26 10.74 9.30
C THR A 37 -13.04 11.47 8.76
N THR A 38 -12.69 12.63 9.30
CA THR A 38 -11.47 13.37 8.93
C THR A 38 -10.20 12.55 9.21
N ARG A 39 -10.08 11.91 10.37
CA ARG A 39 -8.92 11.05 10.68
C ARG A 39 -8.81 9.89 9.69
N LEU A 40 -9.92 9.23 9.39
CA LEU A 40 -9.94 8.12 8.43
C LEU A 40 -9.56 8.59 7.02
N SER A 41 -10.10 9.72 6.56
CA SER A 41 -9.75 10.31 5.27
C SER A 41 -8.27 10.67 5.18
N LEU A 42 -7.68 11.23 6.23
CA LEU A 42 -6.24 11.56 6.24
C LEU A 42 -5.36 10.30 6.26
N ILE A 43 -5.71 9.30 7.06
CA ILE A 43 -4.93 8.06 7.14
C ILE A 43 -4.97 7.33 5.80
N TRP A 44 -6.16 7.06 5.28
CA TRP A 44 -6.31 6.23 4.09
C TRP A 44 -6.13 6.98 2.78
N GLY A 45 -6.47 8.27 2.75
CA GLY A 45 -6.32 9.10 1.54
C GLY A 45 -4.93 9.70 1.36
N VAL A 46 -4.16 9.88 2.44
CA VAL A 46 -2.85 10.55 2.37
C VAL A 46 -1.74 9.71 2.99
N LEU A 47 -1.85 9.38 4.28
CA LEU A 47 -0.75 8.75 5.02
C LEU A 47 -0.34 7.40 4.41
N VAL A 48 -1.32 6.54 4.12
CA VAL A 48 -1.05 5.21 3.56
C VAL A 48 -0.44 5.30 2.15
N PRO A 49 -1.03 6.02 1.17
CA PRO A 49 -0.42 6.18 -0.15
C PRO A 49 0.99 6.79 -0.11
N VAL A 50 1.19 7.86 0.66
CA VAL A 50 2.50 8.52 0.79
C VAL A 50 3.51 7.61 1.48
N GLY A 51 3.10 6.89 2.52
CA GLY A 51 3.95 5.94 3.23
C GLY A 51 4.41 4.80 2.31
N ILE A 52 3.49 4.21 1.54
CA ILE A 52 3.81 3.17 0.57
C ILE A 52 4.73 3.72 -0.51
N TYR A 53 4.45 4.90 -1.05
CA TYR A 53 5.29 5.53 -2.07
C TYR A 53 6.72 5.81 -1.56
N ALA A 54 6.86 6.34 -0.35
CA ALA A 54 8.15 6.60 0.27
C ALA A 54 8.93 5.31 0.52
N LEU A 55 8.25 4.22 0.93
CA LEU A 55 8.86 2.90 1.07
C LEU A 55 9.33 2.38 -0.29
N ALA A 56 8.47 2.47 -1.31
CA ALA A 56 8.80 2.05 -2.68
C ALA A 56 10.06 2.75 -3.18
N LEU A 57 10.14 4.09 -3.06
CA LEU A 57 11.34 4.85 -3.45
C LEU A 57 12.62 4.42 -2.72
N ARG A 58 12.53 4.00 -1.45
CA ARG A 58 13.69 3.54 -0.66
C ARG A 58 14.12 2.12 -1.00
N THR A 59 13.17 1.28 -1.42
CA THR A 59 13.43 -0.12 -1.79
C THR A 59 13.70 -0.29 -3.27
N ASP A 60 13.34 0.68 -4.09
CA ASP A 60 13.50 0.62 -5.53
C ASP A 60 14.97 0.43 -5.91
N LEU A 61 15.22 -0.55 -6.78
CA LEU A 61 16.55 -0.95 -7.25
C LEU A 61 17.58 -1.29 -6.15
N LYS A 62 17.15 -1.43 -4.89
CA LYS A 62 18.05 -1.76 -3.78
C LYS A 62 18.44 -3.23 -3.77
N TRP A 63 17.54 -4.10 -4.19
CA TRP A 63 17.71 -5.56 -4.10
C TRP A 63 17.76 -6.17 -5.49
N ASP A 64 18.80 -6.96 -5.76
CA ASP A 64 18.96 -7.76 -6.96
C ASP A 64 19.06 -9.24 -6.56
N VAL A 65 17.97 -9.97 -6.80
CA VAL A 65 17.83 -11.39 -6.45
C VAL A 65 17.98 -12.30 -7.67
N LEU A 66 18.17 -11.73 -8.86
CA LEU A 66 18.19 -12.50 -10.10
C LEU A 66 19.50 -13.29 -10.21
N GLY A 67 19.41 -14.62 -10.06
CA GLY A 67 20.56 -15.52 -10.19
C GLY A 67 21.55 -15.49 -9.03
N ALA A 68 21.18 -14.90 -7.89
CA ALA A 68 22.02 -14.85 -6.69
C ALA A 68 22.35 -16.26 -6.16
N LYS A 69 23.63 -16.56 -5.93
CA LYS A 69 24.10 -17.84 -5.37
C LYS A 69 24.26 -17.75 -3.86
N LYS A 70 24.59 -18.89 -3.23
CA LYS A 70 24.93 -18.94 -1.81
C LYS A 70 26.12 -18.01 -1.54
N ASP A 71 25.96 -17.10 -0.58
CA ASP A 71 26.95 -16.08 -0.17
C ASP A 71 27.10 -14.88 -1.14
N ASP A 72 26.26 -14.77 -2.18
CA ASP A 72 26.23 -13.55 -3.00
C ASP A 72 25.42 -12.43 -2.30
N PRO A 73 25.89 -11.17 -2.38
CA PRO A 73 25.19 -10.04 -1.82
C PRO A 73 23.96 -9.68 -2.68
N ILE A 74 22.79 -9.63 -2.04
CA ILE A 74 21.52 -9.28 -2.69
C ILE A 74 21.34 -7.76 -2.79
N ALA A 75 21.99 -6.99 -1.92
CA ALA A 75 21.91 -5.53 -1.98
C ALA A 75 22.81 -5.00 -3.10
N ARG A 76 22.24 -4.17 -3.98
CA ARG A 76 22.93 -3.62 -5.14
C ARG A 76 24.00 -2.58 -4.77
N TRP A 77 23.84 -1.89 -3.65
CA TRP A 77 24.75 -0.81 -3.21
C TRP A 77 24.79 -0.67 -1.68
N GLY A 78 25.84 0.00 -1.19
CA GLY A 78 26.08 0.22 0.24
C GLY A 78 26.89 -0.88 0.92
N PRO A 79 27.00 -0.87 2.26
CA PRO A 79 27.82 -1.84 2.99
C PRO A 79 27.35 -3.28 2.76
N MET A 80 26.06 -3.47 2.49
CA MET A 80 25.46 -4.78 2.26
C MET A 80 25.74 -5.38 0.86
N ALA A 81 26.40 -4.61 -0.02
CA ALA A 81 26.84 -5.07 -1.34
C ALA A 81 28.12 -5.93 -1.28
N GLN A 82 28.79 -6.00 -0.12
CA GLN A 82 29.92 -6.90 0.09
C GLN A 82 29.44 -8.29 0.47
N LYS A 83 30.20 -9.33 0.11
CA LYS A 83 29.82 -10.71 0.47
C LYS A 83 29.64 -10.83 1.99
N PRO A 84 28.62 -11.57 2.46
CA PRO A 84 28.40 -11.76 3.89
C PRO A 84 29.62 -12.31 4.63
N SER A 85 30.34 -13.26 4.03
CA SER A 85 31.60 -13.80 4.57
C SER A 85 32.70 -12.75 4.72
N GLU A 86 32.91 -11.94 3.68
CA GLU A 86 33.92 -10.87 3.68
C GLU A 86 33.57 -9.76 4.69
N ARG A 87 32.28 -9.45 4.86
CA ARG A 87 31.82 -8.52 5.91
C ARG A 87 32.01 -9.06 7.31
N ALA A 88 31.72 -10.34 7.54
CA ALA A 88 31.92 -10.96 8.85
C ALA A 88 33.41 -10.98 9.22
N ALA A 89 34.29 -11.27 8.25
CA ALA A 89 35.73 -11.20 8.44
C ALA A 89 36.21 -9.77 8.73
N ALA A 90 35.73 -8.77 7.99
CA ALA A 90 36.07 -7.36 8.22
C ALA A 90 35.57 -6.84 9.58
N ALA A 91 34.39 -7.27 10.03
CA ALA A 91 33.86 -6.94 11.35
C ALA A 91 34.68 -7.58 12.48
N ALA A 92 35.13 -8.83 12.29
CA ALA A 92 35.99 -9.51 13.27
C ALA A 92 37.39 -8.88 13.36
N ALA A 93 37.97 -8.47 12.22
CA ALA A 93 39.26 -7.78 12.19
C ALA A 93 39.19 -6.42 12.90
N LYS A 94 38.11 -5.66 12.68
CA LYS A 94 37.90 -4.38 13.34
C LYS A 94 37.73 -4.51 14.86
N GLY A 95 36.99 -5.53 15.32
CA GLY A 95 36.86 -5.81 16.75
C GLY A 95 38.19 -6.15 17.41
N ALA A 96 39.10 -6.82 16.71
CA ALA A 96 40.44 -7.12 17.22
C ALA A 96 41.38 -5.90 17.27
N GLU A 97 41.14 -4.89 16.42
CA GLU A 97 41.90 -3.63 16.38
C GLU A 97 41.40 -2.62 17.43
N ASP A 98 40.12 -2.69 17.81
CA ASP A 98 39.52 -1.85 18.87
C ASP A 98 39.82 -2.40 20.30
N ASP A 99 40.30 -3.65 20.41
CA ASP A 99 40.66 -4.34 21.67
C ASP A 99 42.17 -4.27 22.02
N GLU A 100 42.99 -3.60 21.19
CA GLU A 100 44.44 -3.34 21.40
C GLU A 100 44.70 -1.88 21.84
#